data_AF-A0AAU5YZH8-F1
#
_entry.id   AF-A0AAU5YZH8-F1
#
_cell.length_a   1.000
_cell.length_b   1.000
_cell.length_c   1.000
_cell.angle_alpha   90.00
_cell.angle_beta   90.00
_cell.angle_gamma   90.00
#
_symmetry.space_group_name_H-M   'P 1'
#
loop_
_entity.id
_entity.type
_entity.pdbx_description
1 polymer ?
#
loop_
_entity_poly.entity_id
_entity_poly.type
_entity_poly.pdbx_seq_one_letter_code
_entity_poly.pdbx_strand_id
1 'polypeptide(L)'
;MSPRRARAVRGRVDDDPATALREHLIDTAGKLLGERQVGTITTRDIARAAGVSDGVLYNYFAGKHELLVAALVRRHAGSLTQFETDLPAPGTGSVENNLIVYAQAAVDLVADTLPTAAGLLSEPALLQGYIEGIHQQPYGPQRMHRPIADYLAGEQRLGRLGAFDIEPAVHLIIGPALMLGFSAVVAGVSREALAEQIPGIVRTLLTGLQT
;
A
#
# COMPACT_ATOMS: atom_id res chain seq x y z
N MET A 1 -26.29 2.61 -36.34
CA MET A 1 -26.59 2.26 -34.93
C MET A 1 -25.53 2.93 -34.06
N SER A 2 -25.90 3.84 -33.16
CA SER A 2 -24.93 4.49 -32.27
C SER A 2 -24.43 3.53 -31.18
N PRO A 3 -23.16 3.58 -30.78
CA PRO A 3 -22.67 2.80 -29.64
C PRO A 3 -23.40 3.31 -28.38
N ARG A 4 -24.03 2.41 -27.63
CA ARG A 4 -24.58 2.71 -26.31
C ARG A 4 -23.44 3.21 -25.42
N ARG A 5 -23.33 4.52 -25.21
CA ARG A 5 -22.48 5.12 -24.17
C ARG A 5 -22.78 4.41 -22.85
N ALA A 6 -21.74 3.82 -22.25
CA ALA A 6 -21.85 3.09 -21.00
C ALA A 6 -22.53 3.97 -19.94
N ARG A 7 -23.63 3.47 -19.36
CA ARG A 7 -24.38 4.11 -18.28
C ARG A 7 -23.52 4.31 -17.01
N ALA A 8 -22.32 3.71 -16.96
CA ALA A 8 -21.39 3.66 -15.83
C ALA A 8 -20.54 4.93 -15.61
N VAL A 9 -20.37 5.82 -16.60
CA VAL A 9 -19.38 6.93 -16.52
C VAL A 9 -20.00 8.30 -16.19
N ARG A 10 -21.28 8.37 -15.79
CA ARG A 10 -21.99 9.66 -15.61
C ARG A 10 -21.61 10.50 -14.36
N GLY A 11 -20.51 10.21 -13.66
CA GLY A 11 -20.28 10.75 -12.30
C GLY A 11 -18.97 11.46 -11.98
N ARG A 12 -17.95 11.51 -12.86
CA ARG A 12 -16.69 12.23 -12.58
C ARG A 12 -16.59 13.41 -13.55
N VAL A 13 -16.67 14.63 -13.02
CA VAL A 13 -17.02 15.86 -13.79
C VAL A 13 -15.88 16.40 -14.65
N ASP A 14 -14.64 15.91 -14.55
CA ASP A 14 -13.48 16.54 -15.22
C ASP A 14 -12.56 15.59 -16.03
N ASP A 15 -12.89 14.29 -16.15
CA ASP A 15 -12.05 13.32 -16.88
C ASP A 15 -12.53 13.04 -18.32
N ASP A 16 -11.59 12.87 -19.26
CA ASP A 16 -11.87 12.30 -20.59
C ASP A 16 -12.63 10.96 -20.42
N PRO A 17 -13.78 10.74 -21.11
CA PRO A 17 -14.59 9.53 -20.96
C PRO A 17 -13.82 8.21 -21.11
N ALA A 18 -12.74 8.20 -21.89
CA ALA A 18 -11.88 7.03 -22.04
C ALA A 18 -11.08 6.75 -20.75
N THR A 19 -10.45 7.77 -20.17
CA THR A 19 -9.75 7.69 -18.87
C THR A 19 -10.70 7.27 -17.76
N ALA A 20 -11.88 7.90 -17.66
CA ALA A 20 -12.85 7.57 -16.63
C ALA A 20 -13.33 6.10 -16.71
N LEU A 21 -13.49 5.57 -17.93
CA LEU A 21 -13.85 4.16 -18.11
C LEU A 21 -12.70 3.22 -17.77
N ARG A 22 -11.47 3.56 -18.14
CA ARG A 22 -10.27 2.80 -17.76
C ARG A 22 -10.16 2.68 -16.24
N GLU A 23 -10.32 3.80 -15.53
CA GLU A 23 -10.28 3.81 -14.06
C GLU A 23 -11.43 3.03 -13.44
N HIS A 24 -12.64 3.10 -13.99
CA HIS A 24 -13.77 2.28 -13.54
C HIS A 24 -13.51 0.77 -13.68
N LEU A 25 -12.82 0.35 -14.75
CA LEU A 25 -12.44 -1.05 -14.94
C LEU A 25 -11.40 -1.50 -13.90
N ILE A 26 -10.42 -0.65 -13.58
CA ILE A 26 -9.42 -0.89 -12.54
C ILE A 26 -10.09 -1.00 -11.17
N ASP A 27 -10.94 -0.04 -10.82
CA ASP A 27 -11.69 -0.02 -9.55
C ASP A 27 -12.57 -1.29 -9.41
N THR A 28 -13.22 -1.70 -10.50
CA THR A 28 -14.06 -2.91 -10.52
C THR A 28 -13.23 -4.18 -10.35
N ALA A 29 -12.11 -4.29 -11.06
CA ALA A 29 -11.20 -5.42 -10.90
C ALA A 29 -10.61 -5.48 -9.48
N GLY A 30 -10.28 -4.33 -8.90
CA GLY A 30 -9.81 -4.21 -7.51
C GLY A 30 -10.81 -4.75 -6.49
N LYS A 31 -12.11 -4.47 -6.67
CA LYS A 31 -13.17 -5.04 -5.82
C LYS A 31 -13.22 -6.56 -5.91
N LEU A 32 -13.19 -7.11 -7.12
CA LEU A 32 -13.18 -8.56 -7.32
C LEU A 32 -11.95 -9.23 -6.69
N LEU A 33 -10.79 -8.57 -6.72
CA LEU A 33 -9.56 -9.03 -6.06
C LEU A 33 -9.65 -9.04 -4.53
N GLY A 34 -10.56 -8.25 -3.94
CA GLY A 34 -10.86 -8.29 -2.50
C GLY A 34 -11.75 -9.47 -2.10
N GLU A 35 -12.49 -10.05 -3.06
CA GLU A 35 -13.51 -11.08 -2.80
C GLU A 35 -13.10 -12.48 -3.28
N ARG A 36 -12.22 -12.56 -4.28
CA ARG A 36 -11.92 -13.80 -5.01
C ARG A 36 -10.43 -13.97 -5.24
N GLN A 37 -9.99 -15.24 -5.31
CA GLN A 37 -8.62 -15.58 -5.70
C GLN A 37 -8.33 -15.09 -7.13
N VAL A 38 -7.16 -14.47 -7.32
CA VAL A 38 -6.70 -13.82 -8.56
C VAL A 38 -6.89 -14.71 -9.81
N GLY A 39 -6.46 -15.97 -9.73
CA GLY A 39 -6.57 -16.93 -10.83
C GLY A 39 -8.01 -17.20 -11.30
N THR A 40 -8.99 -17.05 -10.40
CA THR A 40 -10.41 -17.37 -10.67
C THR A 40 -11.19 -16.23 -11.36
N ILE A 41 -10.65 -15.02 -11.38
CA ILE A 41 -11.32 -13.84 -11.97
C ILE A 41 -11.17 -13.90 -13.49
N THR A 42 -12.27 -13.79 -14.24
CA THR A 42 -12.21 -13.75 -15.73
C THR A 42 -12.45 -12.34 -16.26
N THR A 43 -12.06 -12.07 -17.52
CA THR A 43 -12.39 -10.80 -18.20
C THR A 43 -13.91 -10.58 -18.27
N ARG A 44 -14.68 -11.66 -18.49
CA ARG A 44 -16.14 -11.62 -18.48
C ARG A 44 -16.71 -11.22 -17.12
N ASP A 45 -16.12 -11.70 -16.04
CA ASP A 45 -16.55 -11.33 -14.68
C ASP A 45 -16.33 -9.83 -14.44
N ILE A 46 -15.17 -9.31 -14.86
CA ILE A 46 -14.86 -7.88 -14.73
C ILE A 46 -15.81 -7.04 -15.60
N ALA A 47 -16.01 -7.40 -16.87
CA ALA A 47 -16.92 -6.69 -17.77
C ALA A 47 -18.36 -6.67 -17.23
N ARG A 48 -18.84 -7.82 -16.76
CA ARG A 48 -20.16 -7.96 -16.13
C ARG A 48 -20.29 -7.08 -14.89
N ALA A 49 -19.31 -7.13 -13.98
CA ALA A 49 -19.31 -6.32 -12.77
C ALA A 49 -19.22 -4.80 -13.09
N ALA A 50 -18.51 -4.44 -14.16
CA ALA A 50 -18.37 -3.05 -14.61
C ALA A 50 -19.59 -2.56 -15.41
N GLY A 51 -20.50 -3.44 -15.81
CA GLY A 51 -21.68 -3.10 -16.62
C GLY A 51 -21.34 -2.76 -18.08
N VAL A 52 -20.29 -3.37 -18.63
CA VAL A 52 -19.83 -3.17 -20.01
C VAL A 52 -19.80 -4.48 -20.79
N SER A 53 -19.65 -4.41 -22.13
CA SER A 53 -19.42 -5.62 -22.93
C SER A 53 -17.98 -6.09 -22.81
N ASP A 54 -17.75 -7.40 -22.94
CA ASP A 54 -16.41 -8.03 -22.86
C ASP A 54 -15.38 -7.34 -23.78
N GLY A 55 -15.81 -6.93 -24.98
CA GLY A 55 -14.95 -6.27 -25.98
C GLY A 55 -14.39 -4.92 -25.53
N VAL A 56 -15.06 -4.23 -24.60
CA VAL A 56 -14.64 -2.88 -24.14
C VAL A 56 -13.30 -2.92 -23.41
N LEU A 57 -13.01 -4.00 -22.68
CA LEU A 57 -11.75 -4.17 -21.95
C LEU A 57 -10.53 -4.08 -22.87
N TYR A 58 -10.62 -4.67 -24.06
CA TYR A 58 -9.52 -4.74 -25.03
C TYR A 58 -9.21 -3.40 -25.70
N ASN A 59 -10.06 -2.39 -25.51
CA ASN A 59 -9.76 -1.02 -25.96
C ASN A 59 -8.78 -0.30 -25.02
N TYR A 60 -8.65 -0.77 -23.76
CA TYR A 60 -7.89 -0.09 -22.71
C TYR A 60 -6.72 -0.91 -22.17
N PHE A 61 -6.79 -2.23 -22.30
CA PHE A 61 -5.79 -3.15 -21.80
C PHE A 61 -5.49 -4.21 -22.86
N ALA A 62 -4.22 -4.53 -23.06
CA ALA A 62 -3.76 -5.61 -23.92
C ALA A 62 -4.32 -6.98 -23.47
N GLY A 63 -4.68 -7.13 -22.20
CA GLY A 63 -5.41 -8.29 -21.71
C GLY A 63 -5.70 -8.26 -20.20
N LYS A 64 -6.26 -9.37 -19.70
CA LYS A 64 -6.58 -9.59 -18.28
C LYS A 64 -5.40 -9.24 -17.37
N HIS A 65 -4.21 -9.64 -17.79
CA HIS A 65 -2.99 -9.51 -17.00
C HIS A 65 -2.68 -8.05 -16.64
N GLU A 66 -2.64 -7.18 -17.66
CA GLU A 66 -2.36 -5.76 -17.49
C GLU A 66 -3.39 -5.07 -16.58
N LEU A 67 -4.68 -5.41 -16.77
CA LEU A 67 -5.74 -4.89 -15.92
C LEU A 67 -5.60 -5.35 -14.45
N LEU A 68 -5.30 -6.62 -14.22
CA LEU A 68 -5.11 -7.13 -12.87
C LEU A 68 -3.89 -6.51 -12.20
N VAL A 69 -2.76 -6.33 -12.90
CA VAL A 69 -1.59 -5.62 -12.38
C VAL A 69 -1.98 -4.20 -12.00
N ALA A 70 -2.66 -3.46 -12.87
CA ALA A 70 -3.11 -2.10 -12.58
C ALA A 70 -4.02 -2.04 -11.34
N ALA A 71 -4.92 -3.00 -11.18
CA ALA A 71 -5.80 -3.10 -10.01
C ALA A 71 -5.05 -3.46 -8.72
N LEU A 72 -4.08 -4.36 -8.77
CA LEU A 72 -3.23 -4.73 -7.64
C LEU A 72 -2.39 -3.54 -7.17
N VAL A 73 -1.77 -2.80 -8.12
CA VAL A 73 -1.00 -1.59 -7.85
C VAL A 73 -1.90 -0.49 -7.26
N ARG A 74 -3.10 -0.29 -7.81
CA ARG A 74 -4.09 0.65 -7.27
C ARG A 74 -4.47 0.32 -5.83
N ARG A 75 -4.64 -0.97 -5.50
CA ARG A 75 -4.95 -1.40 -4.13
C ARG A 75 -3.78 -1.13 -3.19
N HIS A 76 -2.54 -1.43 -3.61
CA HIS A 76 -1.34 -1.10 -2.84
C HIS A 76 -1.22 0.42 -2.58
N ALA A 77 -1.51 1.24 -3.60
CA ALA A 77 -1.55 2.69 -3.47
C ALA A 77 -2.57 3.18 -2.41
N GLY A 78 -3.71 2.51 -2.31
CA GLY A 78 -4.70 2.75 -1.26
C GLY A 78 -4.13 2.47 0.14
N SER A 79 -3.45 1.34 0.32
CA SER A 79 -2.78 1.00 1.58
C SER A 79 -1.66 2.00 1.93
N LEU A 80 -0.87 2.45 0.94
CA LEU A 80 0.13 3.51 1.15
C LEU A 80 -0.51 4.83 1.59
N THR A 81 -1.64 5.21 0.99
CA THR A 81 -2.36 6.43 1.39
C THR A 81 -2.85 6.33 2.83
N GLN A 82 -3.33 5.16 3.24
CA GLN A 82 -3.74 4.91 4.62
C GLN A 82 -2.56 4.97 5.59
N PHE A 83 -1.41 4.40 5.23
CA PHE A 83 -0.17 4.51 6.01
C PHE A 83 0.22 5.96 6.28
N GLU A 84 0.04 6.84 5.30
CA GLU A 84 0.40 8.25 5.40
C GLU A 84 -0.63 9.10 6.15
N THR A 85 -1.80 8.54 6.43
CA THR A 85 -2.90 9.25 7.09
C THR A 85 -2.57 9.44 8.57
N ASP A 86 -2.75 10.65 9.07
CA ASP A 86 -2.59 11.02 10.48
C ASP A 86 -1.19 10.74 11.09
N LEU A 87 -0.15 10.65 10.25
CA LEU A 87 1.22 10.54 10.75
C LEU A 87 1.64 11.80 11.53
N PRO A 88 2.28 11.67 12.71
CA PRO A 88 2.63 12.81 13.55
C PRO A 88 3.64 13.76 12.90
N ALA A 89 3.39 15.07 12.99
CA ALA A 89 4.36 16.09 12.58
C ALA A 89 5.47 16.30 13.64
N PRO A 90 6.67 16.75 13.23
CA PRO A 90 7.70 17.17 14.17
C PRO A 90 7.20 18.21 15.19
N GLY A 91 7.66 18.08 16.43
CA GLY A 91 7.31 18.98 17.53
C GLY A 91 5.97 18.67 18.21
N THR A 92 5.23 17.69 17.72
CA THR A 92 4.00 17.21 18.36
C THR A 92 4.29 16.05 19.31
N GLY A 93 3.42 15.81 20.29
CA GLY A 93 3.49 14.64 21.17
C GLY A 93 4.83 14.43 21.88
N SER A 94 5.12 13.20 22.30
CA SER A 94 6.47 12.76 22.66
C SER A 94 7.11 12.05 21.47
N VAL A 95 8.45 12.07 21.37
CA VAL A 95 9.14 11.40 20.26
C VAL A 95 8.86 9.89 20.27
N GLU A 96 8.87 9.26 21.45
CA GLU A 96 8.52 7.86 21.63
C GLU A 96 7.12 7.54 21.09
N ASN A 97 6.09 8.29 21.51
CA ASN A 97 4.72 8.04 21.06
C ASN A 97 4.56 8.22 19.56
N ASN A 98 5.19 9.24 18.99
CA ASN A 98 5.11 9.46 17.55
C ASN A 98 5.77 8.32 16.77
N LEU A 99 6.95 7.86 17.19
CA LEU A 99 7.62 6.72 16.56
C LEU A 99 6.83 5.42 16.70
N ILE A 100 6.10 5.24 17.81
CA ILE A 100 5.14 4.13 17.96
C ILE A 100 4.03 4.22 16.89
N VAL A 101 3.48 5.41 16.63
CA VAL A 101 2.47 5.61 15.58
C VAL A 101 3.03 5.26 14.20
N TYR A 102 4.24 5.72 13.86
CA TYR A 102 4.90 5.36 12.61
C TYR A 102 5.13 3.85 12.47
N ALA A 103 5.62 3.20 13.52
CA ALA A 103 5.85 1.75 13.51
C ALA A 103 4.54 0.95 13.38
N GLN A 104 3.48 1.38 14.07
CA GLN A 104 2.16 0.77 13.96
C GLN A 104 1.60 0.87 12.53
N ALA A 105 1.66 2.06 11.94
CA ALA A 105 1.21 2.28 10.57
C ALA A 105 1.98 1.38 9.58
N ALA A 106 3.29 1.18 9.80
CA ALA A 106 4.10 0.27 8.99
C ALA A 106 3.71 -1.21 9.18
N VAL A 107 3.41 -1.65 10.41
CA VAL A 107 2.88 -3.01 10.69
C VAL A 107 1.57 -3.23 9.94
N ASP A 108 0.63 -2.28 10.05
CA ASP A 108 -0.69 -2.38 9.42
C ASP A 108 -0.57 -2.46 7.89
N LEU A 109 0.29 -1.61 7.30
CA LEU A 109 0.57 -1.63 5.86
C LEU A 109 1.09 -2.99 5.38
N VAL A 110 2.01 -3.61 6.11
CA VAL A 110 2.52 -4.95 5.76
C VAL A 110 1.44 -6.01 5.93
N ALA A 111 0.74 -6.01 7.05
CA ALA A 111 -0.32 -6.98 7.33
C ALA A 111 -1.43 -6.95 6.27
N ASP A 112 -1.80 -5.76 5.78
CA ASP A 112 -2.85 -5.58 4.79
C ASP A 112 -2.42 -5.93 3.35
N THR A 113 -1.13 -5.77 3.02
CA THR A 113 -0.62 -5.97 1.65
C THR A 113 -0.01 -7.36 1.43
N LEU A 114 0.55 -7.98 2.47
CA LEU A 114 1.24 -9.26 2.37
C LEU A 114 0.35 -10.42 1.87
N PRO A 115 -0.93 -10.58 2.31
CA PRO A 115 -1.79 -11.64 1.78
C PRO A 115 -2.00 -11.54 0.26
N THR A 116 -2.06 -10.32 -0.27
CA THR A 116 -2.14 -10.08 -1.71
C THR A 116 -0.88 -10.55 -2.41
N ALA A 117 0.30 -10.14 -1.92
CA ALA A 117 1.59 -10.54 -2.49
C ALA A 117 1.81 -12.07 -2.40
N ALA A 118 1.44 -12.69 -1.28
CA ALA A 118 1.53 -14.14 -1.09
C ALA A 118 0.65 -14.90 -2.08
N GLY A 119 -0.57 -14.43 -2.35
CA GLY A 119 -1.47 -15.01 -3.35
C GLY A 119 -0.95 -14.92 -4.79
N LEU A 120 0.02 -14.05 -5.07
CA LEU A 120 0.65 -13.92 -6.39
C LEU A 120 1.84 -14.87 -6.57
N LEU A 121 2.33 -15.54 -5.52
CA LEU A 121 3.47 -16.46 -5.62
C LEU A 121 3.20 -17.64 -6.59
N SER A 122 1.94 -18.02 -6.76
CA SER A 122 1.53 -19.04 -7.74
C SER A 122 1.30 -18.49 -9.15
N GLU A 123 1.45 -17.18 -9.36
CA GLU A 123 1.16 -16.46 -10.61
C GLU A 123 2.37 -15.59 -11.01
N PRO A 124 3.50 -16.17 -11.45
CA PRO A 124 4.80 -15.47 -11.53
C PRO A 124 4.80 -14.19 -12.37
N ALA A 125 4.07 -14.19 -13.49
CA ALA A 125 3.97 -13.01 -14.33
C ALA A 125 3.23 -11.87 -13.60
N LEU A 126 2.18 -12.17 -12.83
CA LEU A 126 1.40 -11.14 -12.12
C LEU A 126 2.21 -10.61 -10.95
N LEU A 127 2.96 -11.48 -10.26
CA LEU A 127 3.90 -11.06 -9.25
C LEU A 127 4.95 -10.11 -9.81
N GLN A 128 5.54 -10.42 -10.98
CA GLN A 128 6.53 -9.55 -11.62
C GLN A 128 5.93 -8.17 -11.94
N GLY A 129 4.76 -8.13 -12.60
CA GLY A 129 4.10 -6.87 -12.93
C GLY A 129 3.68 -6.07 -11.69
N TYR A 130 3.23 -6.75 -10.62
CA TYR A 130 2.93 -6.13 -9.35
C TYR A 130 4.19 -5.52 -8.70
N ILE A 131 5.28 -6.29 -8.58
CA ILE A 131 6.55 -5.83 -8.01
C ILE A 131 7.07 -4.62 -8.80
N GLU A 132 7.08 -4.68 -10.13
CA GLU A 132 7.50 -3.56 -10.96
C GLU A 132 6.61 -2.34 -10.69
N GLY A 133 5.29 -2.50 -10.72
CA GLY A 133 4.35 -1.40 -10.51
C GLY A 133 4.44 -0.72 -9.15
N ILE A 134 4.68 -1.47 -8.06
CA ILE A 134 4.81 -0.88 -6.71
C ILE A 134 6.18 -0.25 -6.45
N HIS A 135 7.23 -0.62 -7.19
CA HIS A 135 8.55 -0.02 -7.04
C HIS A 135 8.79 1.20 -7.96
N GLN A 136 7.93 1.41 -8.95
CA GLN A 136 7.97 2.58 -9.81
C GLN A 136 7.30 3.81 -9.17
N GLN A 137 7.64 5.00 -9.64
CA GLN A 137 6.92 6.21 -9.26
C GLN A 137 5.45 6.12 -9.72
N PRO A 138 4.47 6.57 -8.89
CA PRO A 138 4.62 7.29 -7.62
C PRO A 138 4.68 6.41 -6.35
N TYR A 139 4.75 5.08 -6.46
CA TYR A 139 4.55 4.15 -5.33
C TYR A 139 5.82 3.57 -4.70
N GLY A 140 6.99 3.92 -5.26
CA GLY A 140 8.27 3.38 -4.86
C GLY A 140 8.60 3.44 -3.35
N PRO A 141 9.68 2.75 -2.93
CA PRO A 141 10.02 2.56 -1.51
C PRO A 141 10.17 3.85 -0.71
N GLN A 142 10.40 4.98 -1.40
CA GLN A 142 10.46 6.30 -0.80
C GLN A 142 9.17 6.69 -0.07
N ARG A 143 8.00 6.19 -0.45
CA ARG A 143 6.72 6.51 0.21
C ARG A 143 6.64 6.00 1.64
N MET A 144 7.28 4.88 1.96
CA MET A 144 7.35 4.40 3.34
C MET A 144 8.45 5.10 4.14
N HIS A 145 9.59 5.38 3.51
CA HIS A 145 10.78 5.88 4.22
C HIS A 145 10.73 7.39 4.49
N ARG A 146 10.27 8.17 3.51
CA ARG A 146 10.35 9.63 3.54
C ARG A 146 9.58 10.27 4.70
N PRO A 147 8.35 9.85 5.05
CA PRO A 147 7.64 10.43 6.18
C PRO A 147 8.41 10.31 7.51
N ILE A 148 9.07 9.17 7.74
CA ILE A 148 9.88 8.94 8.95
C ILE A 148 11.17 9.74 8.89
N ALA A 149 11.84 9.79 7.74
CA ALA A 149 13.06 10.59 7.55
C ALA A 149 12.79 12.08 7.79
N ASP A 150 11.72 12.63 7.22
CA ASP A 150 11.31 14.02 7.37
C ASP A 150 10.95 14.33 8.84
N TYR A 151 10.31 13.38 9.52
CA TYR A 151 10.01 13.46 10.95
C TYR A 151 11.28 13.54 11.82
N LEU A 152 12.19 12.56 11.67
CA LEU A 152 13.43 12.50 12.45
C LEU A 152 14.31 13.73 12.22
N ALA A 153 14.43 14.19 10.97
CA ALA A 153 15.17 15.40 10.65
C ALA A 153 14.51 16.66 11.25
N GLY A 154 13.17 16.69 11.33
CA GLY A 154 12.43 17.74 12.02
C GLY A 154 12.70 17.77 13.52
N GLU A 155 12.66 16.63 14.19
CA GLU A 155 12.95 16.50 15.61
C GLU A 155 14.41 16.87 15.96
N GLN A 156 15.36 16.55 15.07
CA GLN A 156 16.76 17.02 15.20
C GLN A 156 16.86 18.54 15.10
N ARG A 157 16.17 19.18 14.14
CA ARG A 157 16.15 20.66 14.02
C ARG A 157 15.54 21.34 15.23
N LEU A 158 14.58 20.69 15.89
CA LEU A 158 13.94 21.19 17.12
C LEU A 158 14.77 20.91 18.39
N GLY A 159 15.90 20.20 18.28
CA GLY A 159 16.75 19.82 19.41
C GLY A 159 16.13 18.77 20.34
N ARG A 160 15.06 18.10 19.90
CA ARG A 160 14.38 17.02 20.66
C ARG A 160 15.07 15.67 20.49
N LEU A 161 15.84 15.52 19.42
CA LEU A 161 16.71 14.38 19.15
C LEU A 161 18.15 14.85 18.96
N GLY A 162 19.12 14.02 19.37
CA GLY A 162 20.54 14.24 19.11
C GLY A 162 20.91 14.01 17.65
N ALA A 163 22.17 14.32 17.30
CA ALA A 163 22.68 14.10 15.94
C ALA A 163 22.98 12.62 15.68
N PHE A 164 22.45 12.10 14.58
CA PHE A 164 22.69 10.76 14.05
C PHE A 164 22.31 10.71 12.56
N ASP A 165 22.77 9.67 11.86
CA ASP A 165 22.41 9.46 10.46
C ASP A 165 20.95 9.03 10.32
N ILE A 166 20.16 9.84 9.60
CA ILE A 166 18.71 9.64 9.45
C ILE A 166 18.39 8.34 8.71
N GLU A 167 19.08 8.05 7.62
CA GLU A 167 18.77 6.88 6.77
C GLU A 167 18.90 5.54 7.53
N PRO A 168 20.02 5.24 8.23
CA PRO A 168 20.09 4.07 9.10
C PRO A 168 19.01 4.04 10.19
N ALA A 169 18.70 5.19 10.80
CA ALA A 169 17.67 5.27 11.82
C ALA A 169 16.28 4.89 11.28
N VAL A 170 15.93 5.32 10.07
CA VAL A 170 14.69 4.92 9.37
C VAL A 170 14.63 3.40 9.23
N HIS A 171 15.71 2.76 8.78
CA HIS A 171 15.76 1.30 8.63
C HIS A 171 15.61 0.55 9.96
N LEU A 172 16.18 1.08 11.04
CA LEU A 172 16.06 0.50 12.38
C LEU A 172 14.65 0.62 12.96
N ILE A 173 13.89 1.64 12.57
CA ILE A 173 12.48 1.82 12.97
C ILE A 173 11.56 0.94 12.10
N ILE A 174 11.74 0.97 10.78
CA ILE A 174 10.88 0.26 9.83
C ILE A 174 11.12 -1.26 9.88
N GLY A 175 12.36 -1.71 9.97
CA GLY A 175 12.73 -3.13 9.88
C GLY A 175 11.95 -4.02 10.84
N PRO A 176 11.94 -3.74 12.16
CA PRO A 176 11.14 -4.50 13.12
C PRO A 176 9.63 -4.45 12.82
N ALA A 177 9.10 -3.30 12.39
CA ALA A 177 7.69 -3.17 12.01
C ALA A 177 7.34 -4.05 10.79
N LEU A 178 8.22 -4.11 9.78
CA LEU A 178 8.04 -5.02 8.64
C LEU A 178 8.03 -6.49 9.09
N MET A 179 8.94 -6.87 9.99
CA MET A 179 8.99 -8.23 10.54
C MET A 179 7.73 -8.57 11.35
N LEU A 180 7.26 -7.66 12.21
CA LEU A 180 6.03 -7.87 12.98
C LEU A 180 4.79 -8.02 12.07
N GLY A 181 4.65 -7.15 11.06
CA GLY A 181 3.56 -7.27 10.08
C GLY A 181 3.63 -8.58 9.29
N PHE A 182 4.83 -9.03 8.92
CA PHE A 182 5.03 -10.35 8.32
C PHE A 182 4.62 -11.49 9.26
N SER A 183 5.07 -11.44 10.53
CA SER A 183 4.73 -12.44 11.54
C SER A 183 3.23 -12.49 11.83
N ALA A 184 2.51 -11.37 11.77
CA ALA A 184 1.06 -11.35 11.97
C ALA A 184 0.32 -12.25 10.96
N VAL A 185 0.81 -12.26 9.71
CA VAL A 185 0.21 -13.04 8.63
C VAL A 185 0.70 -14.49 8.64
N VAL A 186 2.00 -14.72 8.85
CA VAL A 186 2.61 -16.05 8.67
C VAL A 186 2.54 -16.91 9.93
N ALA A 187 2.71 -16.32 11.12
CA ALA A 187 2.69 -17.05 12.38
C ALA A 187 1.28 -17.21 12.96
N GLY A 188 0.26 -16.59 12.34
CA GLY A 188 -1.13 -16.63 12.82
C GLY A 188 -1.35 -15.95 14.17
N VAL A 189 -0.41 -15.09 14.58
CA VAL A 189 -0.51 -14.27 15.80
C VAL A 189 -1.26 -12.99 15.45
N SER A 190 -2.16 -12.54 16.33
CA SER A 190 -2.90 -11.31 16.07
C SER A 190 -1.95 -10.11 15.96
N ARG A 191 -2.27 -9.20 15.03
CA ARG A 191 -1.50 -7.96 14.86
C ARG A 191 -1.46 -7.13 16.14
N GLU A 192 -2.54 -7.17 16.93
CA GLU A 192 -2.64 -6.47 18.21
C GLU A 192 -1.62 -7.03 19.22
N ALA A 193 -1.46 -8.35 19.31
CA ALA A 193 -0.50 -8.97 20.21
C ALA A 193 0.96 -8.69 19.80
N LEU A 194 1.23 -8.59 18.49
CA LEU A 194 2.56 -8.23 18.00
C LEU A 194 2.86 -6.73 18.18
N ALA A 195 1.85 -5.88 18.05
CA ALA A 195 1.95 -4.44 18.28
C ALA A 195 2.35 -4.08 19.72
N GLU A 196 2.04 -4.92 20.71
CA GLU A 196 2.48 -4.75 22.10
C GLU A 196 4.01 -4.69 22.25
N GLN A 197 4.76 -5.20 21.27
CA GLN A 197 6.23 -5.14 21.26
C GLN A 197 6.78 -3.78 20.80
N ILE A 198 5.99 -2.99 20.06
CA ILE A 198 6.44 -1.74 19.42
C ILE A 198 6.97 -0.74 20.46
N PRO A 199 6.29 -0.44 21.59
CA PRO A 199 6.81 0.50 22.57
C PRO A 199 8.17 0.09 23.14
N GLY A 200 8.38 -1.21 23.37
CA GLY A 200 9.66 -1.74 23.85
C GLY A 200 10.78 -1.56 22.82
N ILE A 201 10.48 -1.83 21.55
CA ILE A 201 11.41 -1.65 20.42
C ILE A 201 11.80 -0.17 20.27
N VAL A 202 10.81 0.73 20.21
CA VAL A 202 11.03 2.18 20.07
C VAL A 202 11.85 2.72 21.25
N ARG A 203 11.51 2.33 22.48
CA ARG A 203 12.27 2.77 23.66
C ARG A 203 13.72 2.30 23.60
N THR A 204 13.95 1.03 23.24
CA THR A 204 15.30 0.47 23.09
C THR A 204 16.11 1.23 22.04
N LEU A 205 15.48 1.61 20.92
CA LEU A 205 16.12 2.42 19.88
C LEU A 205 16.48 3.82 20.37
N LEU A 206 15.60 4.47 21.14
CA LEU A 206 15.81 5.82 21.65
C LEU A 206 16.85 5.89 22.78
N THR A 207 16.88 4.90 23.67
CA THR A 207 17.86 4.85 24.77
C THR A 207 19.22 4.34 24.33
N GLY A 208 19.29 3.66 23.18
CA GLY A 208 20.47 2.94 22.71
C GLY A 208 20.66 1.59 23.42
N LEU A 209 21.47 0.72 22.80
CA LEU A 209 21.81 -0.61 23.31
C LEU A 209 22.97 -0.61 24.32
N GLN A 210 23.54 0.56 24.62
CA GLN A 210 24.67 0.70 25.53
C GLN A 210 24.23 1.50 26.76
N THR A 211 23.93 0.78 27.83
CA THR A 211 24.15 1.27 29.21
C THR A 211 25.49 0.76 29.69
#